data_AF-A0A7C3R164-F1
#
_entry.id   AF-A0A7C3R164-F1
#
_cell.length_a   1.000
_cell.length_b   1.000
_cell.length_c   1.000
_cell.angle_alpha   90.00
_cell.angle_beta   90.00
_cell.angle_gamma   90.00
#
_symmetry.space_group_name_H-M   'P 1'
#
loop_
_entity.id
_entity.type
_entity.pdbx_description
1 polymer ?
#
loop_
_entity_poly.entity_id
_entity_poly.type
_entity_poly.pdbx_seq_one_letter_code
_entity_poly.pdbx_strand_id
1 'polypeptide(L)'
;MKRLYEILWRVETDVVTLLYREFGAFHSEAEARQYGKKRERELNNGEPIEQQALEGYYFKYLGVCEVQEIDGLKVQLICPQNS
;
A
#
# COMPACT_ATOMS: atom_id res chain seq x y z
N MET A 1 17.43 2.98 -9.74
CA MET A 1 17.42 1.74 -8.93
C MET A 1 16.12 1.72 -8.14
N LYS A 2 15.43 0.57 -8.06
CA LYS A 2 14.23 0.46 -7.24
C LYS A 2 14.60 0.37 -5.76
N ARG A 3 13.69 0.82 -4.89
CA ARG A 3 13.76 0.68 -3.43
C ARG A 3 12.47 0.04 -2.94
N LEU A 4 12.53 -0.64 -1.80
CA LEU A 4 11.34 -1.19 -1.16
C LEU A 4 10.61 -0.05 -0.44
N TYR A 5 9.32 0.08 -0.69
CA TYR A 5 8.44 0.97 0.05
C TYR A 5 7.35 0.14 0.69
N GLU A 6 6.99 0.57 1.89
CA GLU A 6 5.78 0.16 2.55
C GLU A 6 4.67 1.18 2.24
N ILE A 7 3.49 0.66 1.94
CA ILE A 7 2.27 1.39 1.66
C ILE A 7 1.30 1.09 2.80
N LEU A 8 0.82 2.16 3.44
CA LEU A 8 -0.03 2.07 4.62
C LEU A 8 -1.48 2.33 4.24
N TRP A 9 -2.35 1.44 4.71
CA TRP A 9 -3.78 1.45 4.44
C TRP A 9 -4.54 1.39 5.76
N ARG A 10 -5.58 2.22 5.89
CA ARG A 10 -6.60 2.04 6.92
C ARG A 10 -7.76 1.30 6.29
N VAL A 11 -8.10 0.13 6.82
CA VAL A 11 -9.26 -0.65 6.39
C VAL A 11 -10.36 -0.43 7.42
N GLU A 12 -11.45 0.18 6.98
CA GLU A 12 -12.61 0.48 7.82
C GLU A 12 -13.74 -0.48 7.47
N THR A 13 -14.39 -0.99 8.51
CA THR A 13 -15.64 -1.75 8.43
C THR A 13 -16.67 -1.04 9.31
N ASP A 14 -17.89 -1.54 9.35
CA ASP A 14 -18.92 -1.09 10.30
C ASP A 14 -18.59 -1.40 11.77
N VAL A 15 -17.71 -2.36 12.04
CA VAL A 15 -17.39 -2.83 13.41
C VAL A 15 -15.98 -2.43 13.87
N VAL A 16 -15.01 -2.43 12.97
CA VAL A 16 -13.58 -2.29 13.28
C VAL A 16 -12.81 -1.45 12.28
N THR A 17 -11.68 -0.90 12.73
CA THR A 17 -10.66 -0.26 11.90
C THR A 17 -9.35 -1.02 12.05
N LEU A 18 -8.73 -1.38 10.93
CA LEU A 18 -7.48 -2.13 10.86
C LEU A 18 -6.40 -1.34 10.10
N LEU A 19 -5.14 -1.55 10.46
CA LEU A 19 -4.00 -1.10 9.66
C LEU A 19 -3.55 -2.27 8.76
N TYR A 20 -3.63 -2.08 7.46
CA TYR A 20 -3.09 -3.00 6.46
C TYR A 20 -1.80 -2.41 5.85
N ARG A 21 -0.79 -3.26 5.68
CA ARG A 21 0.55 -2.88 5.20
C ARG A 21 0.83 -3.67 3.94
N GLU A 22 1.19 -2.99 2.86
CA GLU A 22 1.58 -3.61 1.59
C GLU A 22 3.00 -3.18 1.22
N PHE A 23 3.82 -4.10 0.73
CA PHE A 23 5.18 -3.80 0.29
C PHE A 23 5.29 -3.79 -1.23
N GLY A 24 5.95 -2.78 -1.79
CA GLY A 24 6.17 -2.65 -3.23
C GLY A 24 7.53 -2.05 -3.59
N ALA A 25 8.08 -2.45 -4.73
CA ALA A 25 9.36 -1.97 -5.23
C ALA A 25 9.17 -0.86 -6.28
N PHE A 26 9.58 0.36 -5.95
CA PHE A 26 9.39 1.57 -6.77
C PHE A 26 10.70 2.32 -6.99
N HIS A 27 10.80 3.11 -8.06
CA HIS A 27 11.97 3.93 -8.35
C HIS A 27 12.03 5.20 -7.48
N SER A 28 10.89 5.63 -6.92
CA SER A 28 10.81 6.82 -6.08
C SER A 28 9.62 6.77 -5.12
N GLU A 29 9.67 7.59 -4.07
CA GLU A 29 8.55 7.79 -3.16
C GLU A 29 7.32 8.36 -3.89
N ALA A 30 7.54 9.27 -4.85
CA ALA A 30 6.47 9.85 -5.65
C ALA A 30 5.70 8.78 -6.45
N GLU A 31 6.42 7.82 -7.04
CA GLU A 31 5.83 6.67 -7.73
C GLU A 31 5.02 5.79 -6.76
N ALA A 32 5.58 5.48 -5.58
CA ALA A 32 4.87 4.72 -4.55
C ALA A 32 3.59 5.43 -4.06
N ARG A 33 3.64 6.76 -3.90
CA ARG A 33 2.47 7.59 -3.55
C ARG A 33 1.40 7.58 -4.63
N GLN A 34 1.82 7.67 -5.89
CA GLN A 34 0.90 7.61 -7.04
C GLN A 34 0.24 6.24 -7.14
N TYR A 35 0.99 5.17 -6.89
CA TYR A 35 0.47 3.81 -6.76
C TYR A 35 -0.61 3.75 -5.68
N GLY A 36 -0.32 4.19 -4.45
CA GLY A 36 -1.27 4.16 -3.33
C GLY A 36 -2.59 4.87 -3.63
N LYS A 37 -2.53 6.09 -4.18
CA LYS A 37 -3.73 6.86 -4.57
C LYS A 37 -4.54 6.17 -5.67
N LYS A 38 -3.88 5.56 -6.66
CA LYS A 38 -4.56 4.83 -7.73
C LYS A 38 -5.22 3.56 -7.17
N ARG A 39 -4.49 2.83 -6.35
CA ARG A 39 -4.89 1.54 -5.79
C ARG A 39 -6.03 1.69 -4.76
N GLU A 40 -6.08 2.79 -4.01
CA GLU A 40 -7.25 3.14 -3.18
C GLU A 40 -8.55 3.15 -3.99
N ARG A 41 -8.54 3.81 -5.15
CA ARG A 41 -9.71 3.85 -6.04
C ARG A 41 -10.06 2.47 -6.59
N GLU A 42 -9.06 1.68 -6.96
CA GLU A 42 -9.26 0.31 -7.46
C GLU A 42 -9.88 -0.60 -6.39
N LEU A 43 -9.37 -0.54 -5.15
CA LEU A 43 -9.87 -1.35 -4.02
C LEU A 43 -11.29 -0.96 -3.62
N ASN A 44 -11.63 0.31 -3.80
CA ASN A 44 -12.95 0.83 -3.47
C ASN A 44 -13.93 0.84 -4.66
N ASN A 45 -13.63 0.15 -5.77
CA ASN A 45 -14.43 0.17 -7.00
C ASN A 45 -14.77 1.58 -7.54
N GLY A 46 -14.00 2.61 -7.14
CA GLY A 46 -14.29 4.01 -7.45
C GLY A 46 -15.45 4.64 -6.66
N GLU A 47 -16.07 3.91 -5.73
CA GLU A 47 -17.25 4.32 -5.00
C GLU A 47 -16.91 5.07 -3.68
N PRO A 48 -17.77 5.99 -3.22
CA PRO A 48 -17.61 6.66 -1.94
C PRO A 48 -17.96 5.72 -0.77
N ILE A 49 -17.43 6.04 0.42
CA ILE A 49 -17.50 5.19 1.63
C ILE A 49 -18.94 4.82 2.02
N GLU A 50 -19.89 5.72 1.79
CA GLU A 50 -21.31 5.52 2.12
C GLU A 50 -21.97 4.45 1.25
N GLN A 51 -21.41 4.15 0.06
CA GLN A 51 -21.93 3.13 -0.85
C GLN A 51 -21.24 1.78 -0.67
N GLN A 52 -19.95 1.77 -0.28
CA GLN A 52 -19.20 0.53 -0.03
C GLN A 52 -19.40 -0.08 1.36
N ALA A 53 -19.83 0.71 2.35
CA ALA A 53 -20.05 0.21 3.71
C ALA A 53 -21.11 -0.91 3.81
N LEU A 54 -21.90 -1.13 2.75
CA LEU A 54 -22.85 -2.24 2.64
C LEU A 54 -22.18 -3.59 2.29
N GLU A 55 -20.97 -3.60 1.72
CA GLU A 55 -20.20 -4.82 1.39
C GLU A 55 -19.07 -5.15 2.38
N GLY A 56 -18.87 -4.30 3.39
CA GLY A 56 -18.17 -4.64 4.64
C GLY A 56 -16.74 -4.12 4.81
N TYR A 57 -16.09 -3.55 3.78
CA TYR A 57 -14.73 -3.01 3.90
C TYR A 57 -14.49 -1.79 3.00
N TYR A 58 -13.83 -0.76 3.53
CA TYR A 58 -13.39 0.44 2.83
C TYR A 58 -11.89 0.67 3.05
N PHE A 59 -11.13 0.88 1.99
CA PHE A 59 -9.70 1.12 2.05
C PHE A 59 -9.39 2.61 1.97
N LYS A 60 -8.58 3.12 2.89
CA LYS A 60 -8.06 4.49 2.85
C LYS A 60 -6.54 4.48 2.80
N TYR A 61 -5.99 5.12 1.80
CA TYR A 61 -4.56 5.32 1.67
C TYR A 61 -4.05 6.33 2.71
N LEU A 62 -3.08 5.93 3.53
CA LEU A 62 -2.50 6.78 4.57
C LEU A 62 -1.17 7.39 4.13
N GLY A 63 -0.35 6.65 3.40
CA GLY A 63 0.98 7.11 3.03
C GLY A 63 1.91 5.97 2.62
N VAL A 64 3.16 6.35 2.38
CA VAL A 64 4.26 5.42 2.10
C VAL A 64 5.49 5.81 2.90
N CYS A 65 6.33 4.83 3.19
CA CYS A 65 7.67 5.01 3.74
C CYS A 65 8.67 4.09 3.03
N GLU A 66 9.90 4.55 2.85
CA GLU A 66 10.99 3.71 2.35
C GLU A 66 11.40 2.70 3.44
N VAL A 67 11.52 1.43 3.06
CA VAL A 67 11.93 0.35 3.95
C VAL A 67 13.38 0.02 3.68
N GLN A 68 14.25 0.41 4.62
CA GLN A 68 15.68 0.12 4.55
C GLN A 68 16.07 -1.10 5.39
N GLU A 69 15.25 -1.45 6.38
CA GLU A 69 15.49 -2.51 7.35
C GLU A 69 14.19 -3.20 7.76
N ILE A 70 14.24 -4.53 7.94
CA ILE A 70 13.16 -5.36 8.49
C ILE A 70 13.77 -6.25 9.56
N ASP A 71 13.25 -6.23 10.79
CA ASP A 71 13.72 -7.04 11.92
C ASP A 71 15.23 -6.95 12.19
N GLY A 72 15.82 -5.75 12.05
CA GLY A 72 17.26 -5.55 12.23
C GLY A 72 18.11 -5.92 11.01
N LEU A 73 17.50 -6.38 9.91
CA LEU A 73 18.18 -6.84 8.71
C LEU A 73 18.01 -5.83 7.57
N LYS A 74 19.13 -5.43 6.96
CA LYS A 74 19.13 -4.55 5.79
C LYS A 74 18.43 -5.22 4.61
N VAL A 75 17.51 -4.49 3.98
CA VAL A 75 16.80 -4.95 2.79
C VAL A 75 17.63 -4.66 1.54
N GLN A 76 17.79 -5.65 0.67
CA GLN A 76 18.34 -5.49 -0.66
C GLN A 76 17.41 -6.14 -1.70
N LEU A 77 17.02 -5.35 -2.71
CA LEU A 77 16.23 -5.86 -3.83
C LEU A 77 17.15 -6.57 -4.83
N ILE A 78 16.83 -7.82 -5.15
CA ILE A 78 17.54 -8.61 -6.16
C ILE A 78 16.67 -8.66 -7.41
N CYS A 79 17.17 -8.13 -8.53
CA CYS A 79 16.56 -8.40 -9.83
C CYS A 79 17.10 -9.75 -10.34
N PRO A 80 16.26 -10.76 -10.59
CA PRO A 80 16.73 -11.97 -11.25
C PRO A 80 17.31 -11.58 -12.62
N GLN A 81 18.57 -11.92 -12.85
CA GLN A 81 19.12 -11.88 -14.20
C GLN A 81 18.51 -13.06 -14.94
N ASN A 82 17.72 -12.78 -15.98
CA ASN A 82 17.21 -13.81 -16.87
C ASN A 82 18.41 -14.63 -17.35
N SER A 83 18.47 -15.89 -16.91
CA SER A 83 19.48 -16.88 -17.32
C SER A 83 19.12 -17.45 -18.69
#